data_AF-A0A955WMD7-F1
#
_entry.id   AF-A0A955WMD7-F1
#
_cell.length_a   1.000
_cell.length_b   1.000
_cell.length_c   1.000
_cell.angle_alpha   90.00
_cell.angle_beta   90.00
_cell.angle_gamma   90.00
#
_symmetry.space_group_name_H-M   'P 1'
#
loop_
_entity.id
_entity.type
_entity.pdbx_description
1 polymer ?
#
loop_
_entity_poly.entity_id
_entity_poly.type
_entity_poly.pdbx_seq_one_letter_code
_entity_poly.pdbx_strand_id
1 'polypeptide(L)'
;SHSKPNCAPHQPDITTPSYIIEAERGDSLRTQHTRSQLTTFCAVAAERGLRCVLAVPEQARHDAESLREELGLDFDIWLMPSQWASRGGKTLQLTR
;
A
#
# COMPACT_ATOMS: atom_id res chain seq x y z
N SER A 1 -1.30 -7.55 34.98
CA SER A 1 -2.14 -7.32 33.80
C SER A 1 -1.61 -6.13 33.02
N HIS A 2 -0.80 -6.36 31.99
CA HIS A 2 -0.31 -5.29 31.12
C HIS A 2 -1.17 -5.28 29.86
N SER A 3 -2.13 -4.36 29.82
CA SER A 3 -2.88 -4.04 28.60
C SER A 3 -1.87 -3.55 27.56
N LYS A 4 -1.66 -4.33 26.48
CA LYS A 4 -0.94 -3.82 25.31
C LYS A 4 -1.68 -2.57 24.81
N PRO A 5 -0.98 -1.50 24.38
CA PRO A 5 -1.64 -0.38 23.76
C PRO A 5 -2.41 -0.91 22.54
N ASN A 6 -3.71 -0.58 22.48
CA ASN A 6 -4.53 -0.78 21.30
C ASN A 6 -3.93 0.07 20.18
N CYS A 7 -2.95 -0.45 19.44
CA CYS A 7 -2.64 0.07 18.13
C CYS A 7 -3.87 -0.20 17.28
N ALA A 8 -4.61 0.87 16.95
CA ALA A 8 -5.70 0.77 15.99
C ALA A 8 -5.15 0.12 14.70
N PRO A 9 -5.88 -0.82 14.08
CA PRO A 9 -5.46 -1.43 12.83
C PRO A 9 -5.24 -0.33 11.79
N HIS A 10 -4.11 -0.38 11.09
CA HIS A 10 -3.81 0.54 10.00
C HIS A 10 -4.93 0.46 8.95
N GLN A 11 -5.42 1.61 8.52
CA GLN A 11 -6.40 1.69 7.44
C GLN A 11 -5.66 1.94 6.12
N PRO A 12 -6.14 1.37 5.00
CA PRO A 12 -5.58 1.70 3.69
C PRO A 12 -5.65 3.20 3.43
N ASP A 13 -4.69 3.73 2.69
CA ASP A 13 -4.69 5.16 2.33
C ASP A 13 -5.97 5.57 1.59
N ILE A 14 -6.46 4.73 0.68
CA ILE A 14 -7.71 4.96 -0.06
C ILE A 14 -8.49 3.65 -0.19
N THR A 15 -9.80 3.72 0.11
CA THR A 15 -10.75 2.67 -0.24
C THR A 15 -11.85 3.25 -1.12
N THR A 16 -12.13 2.59 -2.24
CA THR A 16 -13.19 2.95 -3.20
C THR A 16 -14.08 1.73 -3.47
N PRO A 17 -15.20 1.87 -4.19
CA PRO A 17 -16.02 0.73 -4.59
C PRO A 17 -15.33 -0.31 -5.49
N SER A 18 -14.11 -0.03 -5.99
CA SER A 18 -13.39 -0.95 -6.89
C SER A 18 -11.95 -1.24 -6.45
N TYR A 19 -11.37 -0.42 -5.56
CA TYR A 19 -9.96 -0.48 -5.21
C TYR A 19 -9.73 -0.31 -3.70
N ILE A 20 -8.75 -1.04 -3.19
CA ILE A 20 -8.01 -0.70 -1.98
C ILE A 20 -6.62 -0.29 -2.42
N ILE A 21 -6.20 0.93 -2.08
CA ILE A 21 -4.93 1.50 -2.49
C ILE A 21 -4.11 1.80 -1.24
N GLU A 22 -2.89 1.27 -1.21
CA GLU A 22 -1.85 1.67 -0.26
C GLU A 22 -0.73 2.37 -1.03
N ALA A 23 -0.33 3.55 -0.57
CA ALA A 23 0.70 4.37 -1.19
C ALA A 23 1.97 4.34 -0.33
N GLU A 24 3.06 3.87 -0.92
CA GLU A 24 4.30 3.63 -0.22
C GLU A 24 5.47 4.39 -0.84
N ARG A 25 6.47 4.68 -0.01
CA ARG A 25 7.76 5.18 -0.49
C ARG A 25 8.61 3.98 -0.94
N GLY A 26 9.56 4.21 -1.83
CA GLY A 26 10.42 3.12 -2.31
C GLY A 26 11.21 2.43 -1.19
N ASP A 27 11.64 3.18 -0.19
CA ASP A 27 12.40 2.67 0.96
C ASP A 27 11.54 1.86 1.95
N SER A 28 10.23 2.11 2.02
CA SER A 28 9.32 1.37 2.93
C SER A 28 8.95 -0.02 2.42
N LEU A 29 9.08 -0.29 1.11
CA LEU A 29 8.74 -1.59 0.49
C LEU A 29 9.49 -2.79 1.10
N ARG A 30 10.67 -2.55 1.66
CA ARG A 30 11.52 -3.59 2.27
C ARG A 30 11.18 -3.85 3.73
N THR A 31 10.27 -3.08 4.32
CA THR A 31 9.91 -3.20 5.73
C THR A 31 8.92 -4.33 5.97
N GLN A 32 9.01 -4.97 7.14
CA GLN A 32 8.01 -5.95 7.57
C GLN A 32 6.61 -5.32 7.69
N HIS A 33 6.55 -4.02 8.02
CA HIS A 33 5.31 -3.27 8.16
C HIS A 33 4.52 -3.22 6.85
N THR A 34 5.12 -2.70 5.77
CA THR A 34 4.50 -2.64 4.43
C THR A 34 4.10 -4.03 3.93
N ARG A 35 4.94 -5.04 4.14
CA ARG A 35 4.61 -6.45 3.81
C ARG A 35 3.34 -6.93 4.52
N SER A 36 3.22 -6.66 5.83
CA SER A 36 2.03 -7.02 6.60
C SER A 36 0.79 -6.25 6.14
N GLN A 37 0.90 -4.95 5.89
CA GLN A 37 -0.21 -4.13 5.37
C GLN A 37 -0.71 -4.67 4.02
N LEU A 38 0.19 -4.87 3.05
CA LEU A 38 -0.18 -5.38 1.72
C LEU A 38 -0.83 -6.76 1.78
N THR A 39 -0.31 -7.66 2.60
CA THR A 39 -0.91 -8.99 2.79
C THR A 39 -2.34 -8.88 3.31
N THR A 40 -2.57 -8.06 4.34
CA THR A 40 -3.90 -7.85 4.90
C THR A 40 -4.83 -7.17 3.90
N PHE A 41 -4.37 -6.11 3.23
CA PHE A 41 -5.21 -5.32 2.32
C PHE A 41 -5.56 -6.07 1.05
N CYS A 42 -4.66 -6.88 0.51
CA CYS A 42 -4.97 -7.71 -0.63
C CYS A 42 -5.93 -8.86 -0.28
N ALA A 43 -5.83 -9.44 0.92
CA ALA A 43 -6.83 -10.39 1.40
C ALA A 43 -8.23 -9.75 1.52
N VAL A 44 -8.32 -8.57 2.13
CA VAL A 44 -9.58 -7.82 2.24
C VAL A 44 -10.13 -7.41 0.87
N ALA A 45 -9.27 -7.01 -0.07
CA ALA A 45 -9.67 -6.69 -1.43
C ALA A 45 -10.28 -7.91 -2.12
N ALA A 46 -9.61 -9.08 -2.04
CA ALA A 46 -10.09 -10.33 -2.62
C ALA A 46 -11.44 -10.77 -2.03
N GLU A 47 -11.60 -10.71 -0.71
CA GLU A 47 -12.87 -11.04 -0.02
C GLU A 47 -14.03 -10.15 -0.47
N ARG A 48 -13.74 -8.90 -0.83
CA ARG A 48 -14.73 -7.90 -1.25
C ARG A 48 -14.91 -7.78 -2.76
N GLY A 49 -14.19 -8.58 -3.56
CA GLY A 49 -14.19 -8.48 -5.01
C GLY A 49 -13.60 -7.16 -5.55
N LEU A 50 -12.68 -6.54 -4.80
CA LEU A 50 -11.96 -5.31 -5.16
C LEU A 50 -10.56 -5.63 -5.69
N ARG A 51 -9.93 -4.70 -6.40
CA ARG A 51 -8.50 -4.78 -6.75
C ARG A 51 -7.63 -4.20 -5.63
N CYS A 52 -6.56 -4.91 -5.29
CA CYS A 52 -5.50 -4.41 -4.42
C CYS A 52 -4.50 -3.62 -5.27
N VAL A 53 -4.15 -2.41 -4.85
CA VAL A 53 -3.23 -1.53 -5.57
C VAL A 53 -2.13 -1.04 -4.63
N LEU A 54 -0.88 -1.22 -5.05
CA LEU A 54 0.29 -0.58 -4.45
C LEU A 54 0.70 0.61 -5.33
N ALA A 55 0.58 1.83 -4.79
CA ALA A 55 1.01 3.05 -5.45
C ALA A 55 2.42 3.43 -4.97
N VAL A 56 3.40 3.53 -5.88
CA VAL A 56 4.80 3.80 -5.55
C VAL A 56 5.42 4.81 -6.51
N PRO A 57 6.48 5.53 -6.11
CA PRO A 57 7.27 6.33 -7.04
C PRO A 57 7.81 5.48 -8.19
N GLU A 58 7.91 6.06 -9.40
CA GLU A 58 8.41 5.37 -10.60
C GLU A 58 9.75 4.65 -10.40
N GLN A 59 10.68 5.27 -9.67
CA GLN A 59 11.98 4.67 -9.35
C GLN A 59 11.91 3.41 -8.49
N ALA A 60 10.77 3.14 -7.84
CA ALA A 60 10.55 1.98 -6.98
C ALA A 60 9.80 0.85 -7.69
N ARG A 61 9.51 0.97 -9.00
CA ARG A 61 8.82 -0.07 -9.79
C ARG A 61 9.40 -1.46 -9.56
N HIS A 62 10.71 -1.60 -9.73
CA HIS A 62 11.38 -2.90 -9.67
C HIS A 62 11.29 -3.54 -8.28
N ASP A 63 11.43 -2.73 -7.22
CA ASP A 63 11.27 -3.17 -5.84
C ASP A 63 9.81 -3.60 -5.55
N ALA A 64 8.83 -2.90 -6.11
CA ALA A 64 7.40 -3.27 -5.99
C ALA A 64 7.06 -4.55 -6.76
N GLU A 65 7.60 -4.74 -7.97
CA GLU A 65 7.45 -5.96 -8.76
C GLU A 65 8.08 -7.16 -8.04
N SER A 66 9.31 -6.98 -7.51
CA SER A 66 9.99 -8.00 -6.71
C SER A 66 9.19 -8.35 -5.46
N LEU A 67 8.65 -7.35 -4.75
CA LEU A 67 7.82 -7.55 -3.57
C LEU A 67 6.55 -8.37 -3.89
N ARG A 68 5.93 -8.10 -5.06
CA ARG A 68 4.76 -8.85 -5.52
C ARG A 68 5.08 -10.33 -5.72
N GLU A 69 6.20 -10.62 -6.36
CA GLU A 69 6.69 -11.98 -6.58
C GLU A 69 7.06 -12.67 -5.27
N GLU A 70 7.78 -11.99 -4.37
CA GLU A 70 8.18 -12.50 -3.06
C GLU A 70 6.98 -12.89 -2.19
N LEU A 71 5.93 -12.06 -2.19
CA LEU A 71 4.73 -12.31 -1.38
C LEU A 71 3.74 -13.26 -2.06
N GLY A 72 3.88 -13.51 -3.36
CA GLY A 72 2.93 -14.30 -4.14
C GLY A 72 1.51 -13.70 -4.15
N LEU A 73 1.41 -12.36 -4.09
CA LEU A 73 0.13 -11.64 -4.06
C LEU A 73 -0.22 -11.10 -5.45
N ASP A 74 -1.51 -11.10 -5.80
CA ASP A 74 -2.00 -10.42 -7.00
C ASP A 74 -2.45 -8.99 -6.66
N PHE A 75 -1.54 -8.03 -6.82
CA PHE A 75 -1.85 -6.61 -6.75
C PHE A 75 -1.36 -5.84 -7.98
N ASP A 76 -2.08 -4.77 -8.30
CA ASP A 76 -1.71 -3.82 -9.35
C ASP A 76 -0.67 -2.83 -8.81
N ILE A 77 0.27 -2.42 -9.66
CA ILE A 77 1.29 -1.44 -9.33
C ILE A 77 0.98 -0.15 -10.07
N TRP A 78 0.69 0.92 -9.34
CA TRP A 78 0.48 2.24 -9.91
C TRP A 78 1.73 3.09 -9.70
N LEU A 79 2.26 3.63 -10.79
CA LEU A 79 3.42 4.51 -10.71
C LEU A 79 3.02 5.96 -10.48
N MET A 80 3.57 6.53 -9.43
CA MET A 80 3.47 7.93 -9.11
C MET A 80 4.70 8.69 -9.63
N PRO A 81 4.51 9.95 -10.09
CA PRO A 81 5.63 10.81 -10.47
C PRO A 81 6.68 10.88 -9.36
N SER A 82 7.96 10.94 -9.71
CA SER A 82 9.08 10.96 -8.75
C SER A 82 8.99 12.09 -7.71
N GLN A 83 8.39 13.23 -8.08
CA GLN A 83 8.08 14.38 -7.21
C GLN A 83 7.06 14.09 -6.09
N TRP A 84 6.42 12.93 -6.11
CA TRP A 84 5.49 12.49 -5.08
C TRP A 84 6.22 11.98 -3.82
N ALA A 85 7.39 11.35 -4.02
CA ALA A 85 8.25 10.86 -2.93
C ALA A 85 8.74 11.98 -1.99
N SER A 86 8.83 13.22 -2.48
CA SER A 86 9.36 14.37 -1.74
C SER A 86 8.31 15.17 -0.97
N ARG A 87 7.00 14.88 -1.10
CA ARG A 87 5.93 15.65 -0.43
C ARG A 87 5.46 15.10 0.92
N GLY A 88 6.06 14.01 1.40
CA GLY A 88 5.87 13.51 2.77
C GLY A 88 4.40 13.29 3.15
N GLY A 89 3.78 12.25 2.61
CA GLY A 89 2.62 11.55 3.20
C GLY A 89 1.39 12.38 3.60
N LYS A 90 1.26 13.64 3.17
CA LYS A 90 0.02 14.39 3.39
C LYS A 90 -1.00 13.93 2.37
N THR A 91 -1.95 13.13 2.86
CA THR A 91 -3.20 12.70 2.26
C THR A 91 -3.53 13.44 0.97
N LEU A 92 -3.49 12.74 -0.16
CA LEU A 92 -3.99 13.27 -1.42
C LEU A 92 -5.49 13.50 -1.28
N GLN A 93 -5.92 14.76 -1.22
CA GLN A 93 -7.22 15.10 -1.75
C GLN A 93 -7.10 15.08 -3.28
N LEU A 94 -7.61 14.01 -3.90
CA LEU A 94 -7.87 14.00 -5.34
C LEU A 94 -8.97 15.04 -5.60
N THR A 95 -8.60 16.26 -5.96
CA THR A 95 -9.55 17.25 -6.49
C THR A 95 -9.96 16.82 -7.88
N ARG A 96 -11.28 16.72 -8.09
CA ARG A 96 -11.93 16.39 -9.36
C ARG A 96 -11.60 17.39 -10.46
#